data_AF-A0A9W8CUM4-F1
#
_entry.id   AF-A0A9W8CUM4-F1
#
_cell.length_a   1.000
_cell.length_b   1.000
_cell.length_c   1.000
_cell.angle_alpha   90.00
_cell.angle_beta   90.00
_cell.angle_gamma   90.00
#
_symmetry.space_group_name_H-M   'P 1'
#
loop_
_entity.id
_entity.type
_entity.pdbx_description
1 polymer ?
#
loop_
_entity_poly.entity_id
_entity_poly.type
_entity_poly.pdbx_seq_one_letter_code
_entity_poly.pdbx_strand_id
1 'polypeptide(L)'
;MSAGKGKNIHPNTGKQTWIQPGAEFKTFAHYSEAAYSLKSKSWNCIPGCQKPETAGTVVDFTWHNNSPASVGYIAHNDLTGIIVVSFRGSADTQDWIQDSEFTLDSWPKHIPGSMVHHGFLSAYNSVAGNVTSTVLKLAKQYPEYKVVFTGHSLGGAETVMCAVDILDKKPELKRRTFVYTYGMPRVGNDAWADGIDRLGIPIYRMVYESDLVPHIPFQWLGYQHFAQEVWIHSNRTHFCGKEQESLKCSAGVAISEYNILDHRQYSPGNWRFSL
;
A
#
# COMPACT_ATOMS: atom_id res chain seq x y z
N MET A 1 47.17 1.65 21.24
CA MET A 1 46.79 1.87 19.83
C MET A 1 45.30 1.64 19.72
N SER A 2 44.51 2.72 19.72
CA SER A 2 43.06 2.71 19.55
C SER A 2 42.76 3.37 18.22
N ALA A 3 42.09 2.67 17.32
CA ALA A 3 41.62 3.20 16.04
C ALA A 3 40.09 3.04 15.99
N GLY A 4 39.39 4.13 16.31
CA GLY A 4 37.95 4.25 16.12
C GLY A 4 37.60 4.26 14.63
N LYS A 5 36.70 3.37 14.21
CA LYS A 5 36.10 3.41 12.88
C LYS A 5 34.97 4.43 12.87
N GLY A 6 35.20 5.52 12.14
CA GLY A 6 34.23 6.59 11.93
C GLY A 6 32.99 6.10 11.21
N LYS A 7 31.83 6.57 11.68
CA LYS A 7 30.55 6.49 10.97
C LYS A 7 30.65 7.35 9.72
N ASN A 8 30.54 6.75 8.54
CA ASN A 8 30.40 7.48 7.29
C ASN A 8 29.02 8.12 7.23
N ILE A 9 28.99 9.44 7.41
CA ILE A 9 27.84 10.30 7.18
C ILE A 9 27.75 10.48 5.66
N HIS A 10 26.74 9.87 5.02
CA HIS A 10 26.47 10.14 3.61
C HIS A 10 25.81 11.52 3.42
N PRO A 11 26.15 12.25 2.34
CA PRO A 11 25.78 13.65 2.19
C PRO A 11 24.38 13.82 1.57
N ASN A 12 23.57 14.61 2.27
CA ASN A 12 22.54 15.54 1.78
C ASN A 12 22.07 15.34 0.32
N THR A 13 21.11 14.43 0.10
CA THR A 13 20.29 14.41 -1.11
C THR A 13 19.15 15.42 -0.96
N GLY A 14 18.93 16.22 -2.00
CA GLY A 14 18.06 17.40 -2.04
C GLY A 14 16.72 17.27 -1.32
N LYS A 15 16.29 18.39 -0.71
CA LYS A 15 15.01 18.57 -0.04
C LYS A 15 13.86 17.98 -0.88
N GLN A 16 13.41 16.77 -0.53
CA GLN A 16 12.05 16.35 -0.85
C GLN A 16 11.11 17.33 -0.14
N THR A 17 10.40 18.14 -0.91
CA THR A 17 9.34 19.00 -0.39
C THR A 17 8.16 18.12 -0.01
N TRP A 18 8.07 17.82 1.29
CA TRP A 18 6.94 17.14 1.91
C TRP A 18 5.66 17.95 1.66
N ILE A 19 4.76 17.44 0.84
CA ILE A 19 3.40 17.97 0.72
C ILE A 19 2.70 17.57 2.01
N GLN A 20 2.15 18.52 2.76
CA GLN A 20 1.33 18.26 3.95
C GLN A 20 0.21 17.26 3.59
N PRO A 21 0.26 16.03 4.11
CA PRO A 21 -0.67 15.00 3.71
C PRO A 21 -2.01 15.16 4.43
N GLY A 22 -3.01 15.72 3.73
CA GLY A 22 -4.37 15.86 4.24
C GLY A 22 -5.39 15.29 3.28
N ALA A 23 -5.61 15.98 2.16
CA ALA A 23 -6.69 15.64 1.24
C ALA A 23 -6.42 14.39 0.38
N GLU A 24 -5.16 14.12 0.01
CA GLU A 24 -4.84 12.97 -0.85
C GLU A 24 -5.09 11.62 -0.15
N PHE A 25 -4.71 11.50 1.13
CA PHE A 25 -4.99 10.30 1.92
C PHE A 25 -6.48 10.04 2.05
N LYS A 26 -7.28 11.10 2.13
CA LYS A 26 -8.73 10.98 2.11
C LYS A 26 -9.21 10.37 0.79
N THR A 27 -8.82 10.99 -0.30
CA THR A 27 -9.24 10.58 -1.65
C THR A 27 -8.89 9.12 -1.92
N PHE A 28 -7.66 8.70 -1.64
CA PHE A 28 -7.22 7.35 -1.96
C PHE A 28 -7.73 6.27 -1.00
N ALA A 29 -8.21 6.66 0.18
CA ALA A 29 -8.97 5.76 1.05
C ALA A 29 -10.33 5.42 0.42
N HIS A 30 -11.00 6.39 -0.19
CA HIS A 30 -12.27 6.16 -0.90
C HIS A 30 -12.09 5.27 -2.14
N TYR A 31 -11.00 5.44 -2.88
CA TYR A 31 -10.65 4.51 -3.96
C TYR A 31 -10.37 3.10 -3.42
N SER A 32 -9.63 2.99 -2.32
CA SER A 32 -9.39 1.68 -1.69
C SER A 32 -10.67 1.01 -1.19
N GLU A 33 -11.60 1.79 -0.64
CA GLU A 33 -12.90 1.31 -0.15
C GLU A 33 -13.78 0.83 -1.32
N ALA A 34 -13.75 1.52 -2.46
CA ALA A 34 -14.48 1.12 -3.66
C ALA A 34 -14.13 -0.31 -4.13
N ALA A 35 -12.91 -0.80 -3.87
CA ALA A 35 -12.51 -2.15 -4.24
C ALA A 35 -13.35 -3.25 -3.55
N TYR A 36 -13.99 -2.95 -2.43
CA TYR A 36 -14.86 -3.89 -1.70
C TYR A 36 -16.25 -4.02 -2.33
N SER A 37 -16.77 -2.94 -2.92
CA SER A 37 -18.17 -2.87 -3.37
C SER A 37 -18.35 -2.72 -4.88
N LEU A 38 -17.27 -2.48 -5.65
CA LEU A 38 -17.32 -2.40 -7.10
C LEU A 38 -17.50 -3.80 -7.72
N LYS A 39 -18.67 -4.04 -8.30
CA LYS A 39 -19.04 -5.34 -8.93
C LYS A 39 -19.11 -5.30 -10.46
N SER A 40 -18.96 -4.12 -11.06
CA SER A 40 -19.11 -3.91 -12.50
C SER A 40 -18.22 -2.76 -12.97
N LYS A 41 -18.23 -2.46 -14.28
CA LYS A 41 -17.55 -1.28 -14.83
C LYS A 41 -18.26 0.05 -14.55
N SER A 42 -19.43 0.03 -13.92
CA SER A 42 -20.13 1.25 -13.53
C SER A 42 -19.58 1.80 -12.21
N TRP A 43 -19.16 3.06 -12.18
CA TRP A 43 -18.69 3.75 -10.97
C TRP A 43 -19.88 4.19 -10.09
N ASN A 44 -20.58 3.23 -9.50
CA ASN A 44 -21.79 3.43 -8.70
C ASN A 44 -21.78 2.70 -7.34
N CYS A 45 -20.62 2.24 -6.91
CA CYS A 45 -20.40 1.54 -5.66
C CYS A 45 -20.60 2.44 -4.43
N ILE A 46 -20.92 1.85 -3.28
CA ILE A 46 -21.17 2.58 -2.03
C ILE A 46 -20.15 2.15 -0.97
N PRO A 47 -19.63 3.08 -0.14
CA PRO A 47 -19.80 4.53 -0.25
C PRO A 47 -18.72 5.20 -1.12
N GLY A 48 -17.66 4.48 -1.49
CA GLY A 48 -16.48 5.03 -2.17
C GLY A 48 -16.81 5.82 -3.45
N CYS A 49 -17.61 5.25 -4.37
CA CYS A 49 -17.91 5.90 -5.66
C CYS A 49 -18.83 7.13 -5.54
N GLN A 50 -19.51 7.33 -4.40
CA GLN A 50 -20.40 8.47 -4.16
C GLN A 50 -19.70 9.67 -3.56
N LYS A 51 -18.40 9.57 -3.28
CA LYS A 51 -17.61 10.64 -2.68
C LYS A 51 -17.25 11.68 -3.74
N PRO A 52 -17.40 12.99 -3.46
CA PRO A 52 -17.03 14.05 -4.39
C PRO A 52 -15.60 13.91 -4.94
N GLU A 53 -14.68 13.43 -4.10
CA GLU A 53 -13.27 13.22 -4.42
C GLU A 53 -13.03 12.14 -5.50
N THR A 54 -14.00 11.26 -5.74
CA THR A 54 -13.92 10.18 -6.75
C THR A 54 -14.87 10.38 -7.94
N ALA A 55 -15.58 11.51 -7.99
CA ALA A 55 -16.53 11.81 -9.05
C ALA A 55 -15.83 11.84 -10.42
N GLY A 56 -16.51 11.33 -11.46
CA GLY A 56 -15.98 11.28 -12.83
C GLY A 56 -15.01 10.12 -13.12
N THR A 57 -14.84 9.19 -12.18
CA THR A 57 -14.01 8.00 -12.39
C THR A 57 -14.65 7.06 -13.42
N VAL A 58 -13.83 6.55 -14.35
CA VAL A 58 -14.20 5.58 -15.38
C VAL A 58 -13.43 4.29 -15.15
N VAL A 59 -14.14 3.17 -14.97
CA VAL A 59 -13.53 1.86 -14.72
C VAL A 59 -13.07 1.21 -16.02
N ASP A 60 -11.77 1.00 -16.15
CA ASP A 60 -11.16 0.37 -17.33
C ASP A 60 -11.18 -1.15 -17.22
N PHE A 61 -10.84 -1.66 -16.04
CA PHE A 61 -10.62 -3.08 -15.78
C PHE A 61 -11.02 -3.46 -14.36
N THR A 62 -11.56 -4.66 -14.20
CA THR A 62 -11.90 -5.26 -12.91
C THR A 62 -11.46 -6.72 -12.93
N TRP A 63 -10.98 -7.24 -11.81
CA TRP A 63 -10.70 -8.67 -11.68
C TRP A 63 -11.30 -9.22 -10.40
N HIS A 64 -11.60 -10.52 -10.45
CA HIS A 64 -12.05 -11.28 -9.31
C HIS A 64 -11.50 -12.71 -9.46
N ASN A 65 -10.33 -12.96 -8.90
CA ASN A 65 -9.75 -14.29 -8.82
C ASN A 65 -10.10 -14.91 -7.47
N ASN A 66 -10.59 -16.15 -7.48
CA ASN A 66 -11.05 -16.82 -6.26
C ASN A 66 -9.93 -17.63 -5.58
N SER A 67 -8.97 -18.13 -6.35
CA SER A 67 -7.89 -18.97 -5.83
C SER A 67 -6.62 -18.81 -6.67
N PRO A 68 -5.54 -18.25 -6.11
CA PRO A 68 -5.49 -17.50 -4.85
C PRO A 68 -6.37 -16.25 -4.92
N ALA A 69 -7.01 -15.86 -3.81
CA ALA A 69 -7.96 -14.76 -3.82
C ALA A 69 -7.27 -13.41 -4.12
N SER A 70 -7.73 -12.72 -5.16
CA SER A 70 -7.32 -11.34 -5.48
C SER A 70 -8.47 -10.63 -6.19
N VAL A 71 -8.83 -9.44 -5.72
CA VAL A 71 -9.95 -8.66 -6.25
C VAL A 71 -9.53 -7.21 -6.34
N GLY A 72 -9.96 -6.52 -7.40
CA GLY A 72 -9.70 -5.11 -7.53
C GLY A 72 -10.07 -4.56 -8.90
N TYR A 73 -9.63 -3.33 -9.15
CA TYR A 73 -9.91 -2.63 -10.38
C TYR A 73 -8.80 -1.65 -10.78
N ILE A 74 -8.85 -1.25 -12.05
CA ILE A 74 -8.09 -0.14 -12.62
C ILE A 74 -9.10 0.83 -13.21
N ALA A 75 -8.93 2.10 -12.91
CA ALA A 75 -9.78 3.16 -13.43
C ALA A 75 -8.94 4.40 -13.75
N HIS A 76 -9.49 5.31 -14.54
CA HIS A 76 -8.95 6.65 -14.73
C HIS A 76 -9.96 7.72 -14.31
N ASN A 77 -9.47 8.91 -14.00
CA ASN A 77 -10.28 10.07 -13.73
C ASN A 77 -9.69 11.28 -14.44
N ASP A 78 -10.40 11.77 -15.46
CA ASP A 78 -9.96 12.88 -16.30
C ASP A 78 -10.01 14.23 -15.57
N LEU A 79 -10.88 14.37 -14.55
CA LEU A 79 -10.99 15.60 -13.77
C LEU A 79 -9.77 15.83 -12.89
N THR A 80 -9.15 14.75 -12.41
CA THR A 80 -7.99 14.79 -11.51
C THR A 80 -6.68 14.39 -12.18
N GLY A 81 -6.74 13.87 -13.42
CA GLY A 81 -5.58 13.44 -14.18
C GLY A 81 -4.86 12.25 -13.54
N ILE A 82 -5.61 11.24 -13.11
CA ILE A 82 -5.04 10.04 -12.46
C ILE A 82 -5.50 8.75 -13.14
N ILE A 83 -4.61 7.77 -13.13
CA ILE A 83 -4.91 6.35 -13.26
C ILE A 83 -4.80 5.77 -11.86
N VAL A 84 -5.85 5.12 -11.37
CA VAL A 84 -5.89 4.46 -10.06
C VAL A 84 -5.90 2.95 -10.23
N VAL A 85 -5.05 2.27 -9.48
CA VAL A 85 -4.99 0.80 -9.37
C VAL A 85 -5.33 0.47 -7.94
N SER A 86 -6.44 -0.22 -7.72
CA SER A 86 -6.92 -0.52 -6.38
C SER A 86 -7.11 -2.02 -6.16
N PHE A 87 -6.48 -2.53 -5.10
CA PHE A 87 -6.64 -3.90 -4.63
C PHE A 87 -7.53 -3.93 -3.40
N ARG A 88 -8.44 -4.91 -3.34
CA ARG A 88 -9.27 -5.21 -2.18
C ARG A 88 -8.48 -6.07 -1.20
N GLY A 89 -8.70 -5.90 0.10
CA GLY A 89 -8.27 -6.87 1.10
C GLY A 89 -9.14 -8.13 1.16
N SER A 90 -8.88 -8.94 2.19
CA SER A 90 -9.67 -10.12 2.50
C SER A 90 -11.13 -9.77 2.79
N ALA A 91 -12.05 -10.63 2.36
CA ALA A 91 -13.47 -10.49 2.68
C ALA A 91 -13.71 -10.69 4.19
N ASP A 92 -12.98 -11.63 4.80
CA ASP A 92 -12.85 -11.74 6.25
C ASP A 92 -11.37 -11.60 6.61
N THR A 93 -11.05 -10.52 7.33
CA THR A 93 -9.66 -10.25 7.73
C THR A 93 -9.29 -11.07 8.96
N GLN A 94 -10.23 -11.34 9.86
CA GLN A 94 -9.97 -12.13 11.06
C GLN A 94 -9.61 -13.57 10.70
N ASP A 95 -10.37 -14.18 9.79
CA ASP A 95 -10.08 -15.53 9.30
C ASP A 95 -8.71 -15.57 8.61
N TRP A 96 -8.42 -14.56 7.78
CA TRP A 96 -7.11 -14.45 7.14
C TRP A 96 -5.96 -14.40 8.17
N ILE A 97 -6.10 -13.67 9.28
CA ILE A 97 -5.06 -13.60 10.32
C ILE A 97 -4.85 -14.95 11.00
N GLN A 98 -5.92 -15.74 11.20
CA GLN A 98 -5.86 -17.02 11.88
C GLN A 98 -5.26 -18.12 10.99
N ASP A 99 -5.61 -18.12 9.71
CA ASP A 99 -5.26 -19.19 8.77
C ASP A 99 -3.97 -18.92 7.97
N SER A 100 -3.39 -17.71 8.10
CA SER A 100 -2.21 -17.35 7.31
C SER A 100 -0.95 -18.09 7.72
N GLU A 101 -0.37 -18.80 6.77
CA GLU A 101 1.02 -19.27 6.84
C GLU A 101 1.98 -18.14 6.47
N PHE A 102 2.82 -17.73 7.43
CA PHE A 102 3.79 -16.63 7.25
C PHE A 102 5.08 -17.04 6.53
N THR A 103 4.98 -17.94 5.56
CA THR A 103 6.10 -18.42 4.75
C THR A 103 6.60 -17.32 3.81
N LEU A 104 7.92 -17.20 3.66
CA LEU A 104 8.58 -16.22 2.82
C LEU A 104 9.12 -16.87 1.52
N ASP A 105 8.84 -16.25 0.39
CA ASP A 105 9.36 -16.61 -0.93
C ASP A 105 10.31 -15.54 -1.48
N SER A 106 11.32 -15.97 -2.22
CA SER A 106 12.27 -15.04 -2.88
C SER A 106 11.57 -14.24 -3.99
N TRP A 107 11.38 -12.94 -3.76
CA TRP A 107 10.87 -12.00 -4.76
C TRP A 107 11.11 -10.54 -4.30
N PRO A 108 11.31 -9.57 -5.21
CA PRO A 108 11.54 -9.74 -6.65
C PRO A 108 13.01 -10.02 -6.92
N LYS A 109 13.31 -10.63 -8.07
CA LYS A 109 14.67 -11.06 -8.43
C LYS A 109 15.69 -9.91 -8.50
N HIS A 110 15.25 -8.69 -8.80
CA HIS A 110 16.13 -7.53 -8.92
C HIS A 110 16.49 -6.89 -7.56
N ILE A 111 15.92 -7.36 -6.43
CA ILE A 111 16.28 -6.92 -5.08
C ILE A 111 17.00 -8.09 -4.37
N PRO A 112 18.34 -8.06 -4.25
CA PRO A 112 19.10 -9.15 -3.66
C PRO A 112 18.68 -9.47 -2.22
N GLY A 113 18.46 -10.74 -1.91
CA GLY A 113 18.06 -11.20 -0.57
C GLY A 113 16.61 -10.90 -0.20
N SER A 114 15.85 -10.24 -1.08
CA SER A 114 14.44 -9.92 -0.85
C SER A 114 13.60 -11.17 -0.78
N MET A 115 12.79 -11.26 0.28
CA MET A 115 11.77 -12.28 0.42
C MET A 115 10.45 -11.63 0.84
N VAL A 116 9.35 -12.13 0.32
CA VAL A 116 7.99 -11.63 0.58
C VAL A 116 7.05 -12.77 0.95
N HIS A 117 5.95 -12.45 1.61
CA HIS A 117 4.94 -13.42 2.01
C HIS A 117 4.43 -14.25 0.82
N HIS A 118 4.48 -15.58 0.94
CA HIS A 118 4.06 -16.54 -0.09
C HIS A 118 2.63 -16.28 -0.58
N GLY A 119 1.68 -16.18 0.35
CA GLY A 119 0.26 -15.92 0.04
C GLY A 119 0.03 -14.63 -0.76
N PHE A 120 0.63 -13.50 -0.35
CA PHE A 120 0.52 -12.23 -1.08
C PHE A 120 1.12 -12.32 -2.48
N LEU A 121 2.28 -12.95 -2.60
CA LEU A 121 2.94 -13.14 -3.89
C LEU A 121 2.11 -14.03 -4.83
N SER A 122 1.53 -15.10 -4.29
CA SER A 122 0.67 -16.02 -5.04
C SER A 122 -0.61 -15.32 -5.54
N ALA A 123 -1.27 -14.54 -4.67
CA ALA A 123 -2.42 -13.70 -5.03
C ALA A 123 -2.07 -12.69 -6.12
N TYR A 124 -1.00 -11.92 -5.93
CA TYR A 124 -0.57 -10.94 -6.92
C TYR A 124 -0.21 -11.58 -8.27
N ASN A 125 0.57 -12.66 -8.27
CA ASN A 125 0.98 -13.35 -9.50
C ASN A 125 -0.21 -13.89 -10.30
N SER A 126 -1.30 -14.27 -9.63
CA SER A 126 -2.52 -14.74 -10.31
C SER A 126 -3.18 -13.68 -11.21
N VAL A 127 -2.90 -12.39 -10.96
CA VAL A 127 -3.50 -11.26 -11.68
C VAL A 127 -2.47 -10.35 -12.37
N ALA A 128 -1.18 -10.47 -12.04
CA ALA A 128 -0.11 -9.57 -12.44
C ALA A 128 -0.05 -9.30 -13.95
N GLY A 129 -0.25 -10.32 -14.80
CA GLY A 129 -0.20 -10.16 -16.26
C GLY A 129 -1.28 -9.21 -16.80
N ASN A 130 -2.52 -9.36 -16.33
CA ASN A 130 -3.65 -8.54 -16.77
C ASN A 130 -3.58 -7.13 -16.18
N VAL A 131 -3.19 -7.02 -14.91
CA VAL A 131 -3.03 -5.73 -14.22
C VAL A 131 -1.91 -4.93 -14.88
N THR A 132 -0.71 -5.53 -15.02
CA THR A 132 0.45 -4.87 -15.64
C THR A 132 0.13 -4.40 -17.06
N SER A 133 -0.41 -5.28 -17.92
CA SER A 133 -0.72 -4.91 -19.31
C SER A 133 -1.73 -3.76 -19.40
N THR A 134 -2.73 -3.74 -18.52
CA THR A 134 -3.72 -2.66 -18.46
C THR A 134 -3.11 -1.35 -17.98
N VAL A 135 -2.34 -1.36 -16.88
CA VAL A 135 -1.69 -0.14 -16.38
C VAL A 135 -0.75 0.44 -17.42
N LEU A 136 0.06 -0.40 -18.09
CA LEU A 136 0.98 0.07 -19.11
C LEU A 136 0.25 0.64 -20.35
N LYS A 137 -0.88 0.04 -20.73
CA LYS A 137 -1.74 0.58 -21.80
C LYS A 137 -2.27 1.97 -21.43
N LEU A 138 -2.85 2.12 -20.24
CA LEU A 138 -3.40 3.41 -19.79
C LEU A 138 -2.30 4.46 -19.59
N ALA A 139 -1.16 4.08 -19.02
CA ALA A 139 -0.03 4.98 -18.83
C ALA A 139 0.51 5.50 -20.18
N LYS A 140 0.44 4.71 -21.25
CA LYS A 140 0.77 5.14 -22.61
C LYS A 140 -0.30 6.05 -23.21
N GLN A 141 -1.58 5.76 -22.95
CA GLN A 141 -2.71 6.55 -23.44
C GLN A 141 -2.78 7.94 -22.76
N TYR A 142 -2.44 8.00 -21.47
CA TYR A 142 -2.48 9.19 -20.63
C TYR A 142 -1.08 9.49 -20.07
N PRO A 143 -0.15 10.05 -20.87
CA PRO A 143 1.24 10.26 -20.47
C PRO A 143 1.41 11.27 -19.32
N GLU A 144 0.47 12.21 -19.19
CA GLU A 144 0.50 13.25 -18.15
C GLU A 144 -0.18 12.81 -16.84
N TYR A 145 -0.90 11.68 -16.83
CA TYR A 145 -1.66 11.27 -15.65
C TYR A 145 -0.74 10.67 -14.59
N LYS A 146 -1.01 10.95 -13.32
CA LYS A 146 -0.38 10.24 -12.21
C LYS A 146 -0.85 8.79 -12.20
N VAL A 147 0.03 7.85 -11.86
CA VAL A 147 -0.32 6.45 -11.62
C VAL A 147 -0.35 6.22 -10.12
N VAL A 148 -1.54 6.07 -9.56
CA VAL A 148 -1.76 5.94 -8.12
C VAL A 148 -2.14 4.50 -7.79
N PHE A 149 -1.38 3.88 -6.92
CA PHE A 149 -1.66 2.57 -6.37
C PHE A 149 -2.25 2.73 -4.98
N THR A 150 -3.39 2.08 -4.72
CA THR A 150 -4.04 2.14 -3.41
C THR A 150 -4.62 0.80 -2.98
N GLY A 151 -4.60 0.53 -1.68
CA GLY A 151 -5.14 -0.72 -1.16
C GLY A 151 -5.23 -0.73 0.36
N HIS A 152 -6.21 -1.48 0.84
CA HIS A 152 -6.51 -1.64 2.25
C HIS A 152 -6.25 -3.08 2.68
N SER A 153 -5.78 -3.28 3.91
CA SER A 153 -5.49 -4.61 4.45
C SER A 153 -4.52 -5.38 3.54
N LEU A 154 -4.79 -6.65 3.28
CA LEU A 154 -4.08 -7.49 2.30
C LEU A 154 -3.92 -6.80 0.93
N GLY A 155 -4.92 -6.03 0.48
CA GLY A 155 -4.85 -5.31 -0.79
C GLY A 155 -3.72 -4.27 -0.80
N GLY A 156 -3.33 -3.73 0.36
CA GLY A 156 -2.14 -2.90 0.49
C GLY A 156 -0.86 -3.65 0.12
N ALA A 157 -0.74 -4.94 0.49
CA ALA A 157 0.42 -5.76 0.16
C ALA A 157 0.54 -5.98 -1.35
N GLU A 158 -0.56 -6.39 -2.01
CA GLU A 158 -0.61 -6.55 -3.48
C GLU A 158 -0.35 -5.22 -4.21
N THR A 159 -0.81 -4.10 -3.63
CA THR A 159 -0.58 -2.74 -4.16
C THR A 159 0.91 -2.41 -4.24
N VAL A 160 1.68 -2.66 -3.18
CA VAL A 160 3.14 -2.42 -3.17
C VAL A 160 3.85 -3.37 -4.12
N MET A 161 3.46 -4.65 -4.14
CA MET A 161 4.02 -5.62 -5.09
C MET A 161 3.78 -5.18 -6.54
N CYS A 162 2.57 -4.73 -6.86
CA CYS A 162 2.22 -4.25 -8.19
C CYS A 162 3.03 -3.01 -8.59
N ALA A 163 3.23 -2.06 -7.68
CA ALA A 163 4.04 -0.88 -7.96
C ALA A 163 5.50 -1.25 -8.26
N VAL A 164 6.09 -2.15 -7.47
CA VAL A 164 7.46 -2.67 -7.70
C VAL A 164 7.59 -3.36 -9.04
N ASP A 165 6.66 -4.27 -9.36
CA ASP A 165 6.69 -5.04 -10.60
C ASP A 165 6.56 -4.16 -11.86
N ILE A 166 5.74 -3.11 -11.78
CA ILE A 166 5.59 -2.14 -12.87
C ILE A 166 6.82 -1.26 -13.00
N LEU A 167 7.41 -0.78 -11.91
CA LEU A 167 8.59 0.08 -11.95
C LEU A 167 9.86 -0.64 -12.38
N ASP A 168 9.96 -1.95 -12.12
CA ASP A 168 11.03 -2.80 -12.67
C ASP A 168 10.94 -2.87 -14.21
N LYS A 169 9.73 -3.06 -14.74
CA LYS A 169 9.49 -3.12 -16.19
C LYS A 169 9.54 -1.75 -16.88
N LYS A 170 9.16 -0.68 -16.18
CA LYS A 170 8.99 0.68 -16.69
C LYS A 170 9.49 1.75 -15.71
N PRO A 171 10.83 1.86 -15.52
CA PRO A 171 11.42 2.84 -14.60
C PRO A 171 11.04 4.30 -14.92
N GLU A 172 10.69 4.60 -16.17
CA GLU A 172 10.25 5.94 -16.58
C GLU A 172 8.96 6.42 -15.89
N LEU A 173 8.13 5.49 -15.39
CA LEU A 173 6.90 5.83 -14.67
C LEU A 173 7.16 6.35 -13.26
N LYS A 174 8.35 6.12 -12.70
CA LYS A 174 8.74 6.48 -11.32
C LYS A 174 8.38 7.91 -10.93
N ARG A 175 8.54 8.89 -11.83
CA ARG A 175 8.30 10.32 -11.54
C ARG A 175 6.83 10.67 -11.32
N ARG A 176 5.91 9.81 -11.75
CA ARG A 176 4.46 10.02 -11.66
C ARG A 176 3.73 8.89 -10.93
N THR A 177 4.46 8.01 -10.25
CA THR A 177 3.92 6.91 -9.46
C THR A 177 3.79 7.30 -7.99
N PHE A 178 2.63 7.04 -7.41
CA PHE A 178 2.32 7.29 -6.00
C PHE A 178 1.66 6.05 -5.40
N VAL A 179 1.98 5.73 -4.14
CA VAL A 179 1.46 4.55 -3.45
C VAL A 179 0.89 4.96 -2.10
N TYR A 180 -0.35 4.57 -1.83
CA TYR A 180 -1.06 4.84 -0.58
C TYR A 180 -1.68 3.55 -0.05
N THR A 181 -1.26 3.08 1.11
CA THR A 181 -1.82 1.84 1.67
C THR A 181 -2.44 2.09 3.03
N TYR A 182 -3.50 1.37 3.36
CA TYR A 182 -4.27 1.55 4.59
C TYR A 182 -4.32 0.24 5.37
N GLY A 183 -3.77 0.19 6.58
CA GLY A 183 -3.79 -1.05 7.38
C GLY A 183 -3.03 -2.19 6.73
N MET A 184 -2.00 -1.88 5.94
CA MET A 184 -1.24 -2.88 5.22
C MET A 184 -0.38 -3.72 6.19
N PRO A 185 -0.41 -5.06 6.10
CA PRO A 185 0.47 -5.94 6.88
C PRO A 185 1.93 -5.81 6.42
N ARG A 186 2.88 -6.34 7.21
CA ARG A 186 4.26 -6.47 6.75
C ARG A 186 4.32 -7.41 5.55
N VAL A 187 4.98 -6.97 4.48
CA VAL A 187 4.95 -7.67 3.18
C VAL A 187 6.12 -8.65 3.02
N GLY A 188 7.28 -8.33 3.57
CA GLY A 188 8.50 -9.10 3.37
C GLY A 188 9.56 -8.80 4.41
N ASN A 189 10.78 -9.27 4.15
CA ASN A 189 11.92 -9.13 5.06
C ASN A 189 12.63 -7.77 4.97
N ASP A 190 13.70 -7.60 5.76
CA ASP A 190 14.52 -6.38 5.77
C ASP A 190 15.02 -5.98 4.38
N ALA A 191 15.48 -6.95 3.59
CA ALA A 191 15.99 -6.69 2.24
C ALA A 191 14.89 -6.19 1.29
N TRP A 192 13.68 -6.72 1.42
CA TRP A 192 12.49 -6.20 0.74
C TRP A 192 12.20 -4.77 1.19
N ALA A 193 12.08 -4.52 2.50
CA ALA A 193 11.77 -3.20 3.05
C ALA A 193 12.77 -2.12 2.59
N ASP A 194 14.06 -2.42 2.72
CA ASP A 194 15.16 -1.59 2.23
C ASP A 194 15.11 -1.36 0.71
N GLY A 195 14.69 -2.38 -0.04
CA GLY A 195 14.46 -2.29 -1.48
C GLY A 195 13.38 -1.28 -1.84
N ILE A 196 12.27 -1.27 -1.08
CA ILE A 196 11.18 -0.31 -1.25
C ILE A 196 11.63 1.11 -0.90
N ASP A 197 12.36 1.30 0.19
CA ASP A 197 12.88 2.62 0.59
C ASP A 197 13.81 3.22 -0.49
N ARG A 198 14.52 2.36 -1.23
CA ARG A 198 15.37 2.76 -2.36
C ARG A 198 14.63 3.04 -3.66
N LEU A 199 13.33 2.71 -3.78
CA LEU A 199 12.55 3.00 -4.98
C LEU A 199 12.46 4.49 -5.26
N GLY A 200 12.57 5.35 -4.25
CA GLY A 200 12.55 6.81 -4.42
C GLY A 200 11.25 7.34 -5.04
N ILE A 201 10.12 6.71 -4.71
CA ILE A 201 8.76 7.17 -5.03
C ILE A 201 8.05 7.64 -3.77
N PRO A 202 7.02 8.50 -3.87
CA PRO A 202 6.10 8.74 -2.77
C PRO A 202 5.30 7.47 -2.47
N ILE A 203 5.64 6.81 -1.36
CA ILE A 203 4.94 5.64 -0.83
C ILE A 203 4.63 5.90 0.63
N TYR A 204 3.37 5.73 1.03
CA TYR A 204 2.91 6.03 2.37
C TYR A 204 2.08 4.89 2.94
N ARG A 205 2.39 4.47 4.17
CA ARG A 205 1.62 3.46 4.92
C ARG A 205 0.78 4.12 6.02
N MET A 206 -0.53 4.10 5.87
CA MET A 206 -1.47 4.65 6.84
C MET A 206 -1.76 3.58 7.88
N VAL A 207 -1.63 3.97 9.15
CA VAL A 207 -1.99 3.15 10.30
C VAL A 207 -2.94 3.97 11.17
N TYR A 208 -4.07 3.40 11.55
CA TYR A 208 -5.05 4.06 12.39
C TYR A 208 -5.06 3.44 13.78
N GLU A 209 -4.96 4.31 14.80
CA GLU A 209 -4.98 3.97 16.21
C GLU A 209 -4.13 2.73 16.51
N SER A 210 -4.72 1.67 17.03
CA SER A 210 -4.06 0.44 17.42
C SER A 210 -4.38 -0.72 16.48
N ASP A 211 -4.58 -0.45 15.18
CA ASP A 211 -4.86 -1.50 14.20
C ASP A 211 -3.81 -2.62 14.24
N LEU A 212 -4.27 -3.85 14.50
CA LEU A 212 -3.45 -5.06 14.55
C LEU A 212 -2.75 -5.39 13.23
N VAL A 213 -3.38 -5.13 12.07
CA VAL A 213 -2.93 -5.69 10.78
C VAL A 213 -1.54 -5.19 10.37
N PRO A 214 -1.21 -3.89 10.49
CA PRO A 214 0.16 -3.40 10.28
C PRO A 214 1.22 -4.06 11.16
N HIS A 215 0.84 -4.69 12.26
CA HIS A 215 1.77 -5.32 13.20
C HIS A 215 1.96 -6.82 12.97
N ILE A 216 1.38 -7.37 11.89
CA ILE A 216 1.56 -8.75 11.48
C ILE A 216 1.99 -8.84 9.99
N PRO A 217 2.71 -9.90 9.59
CA PRO A 217 3.37 -10.88 10.44
C PRO A 217 4.44 -10.23 11.35
N PHE A 218 4.76 -10.86 12.49
CA PHE A 218 5.64 -10.25 13.50
C PHE A 218 7.11 -10.14 13.04
N GLN A 219 7.83 -9.15 13.56
CA GLN A 219 9.25 -8.93 13.20
C GLN A 219 10.16 -10.10 13.54
N TRP A 220 9.90 -10.83 14.63
CA TRP A 220 10.69 -12.02 15.00
C TRP A 220 10.52 -13.19 14.01
N LEU A 221 9.54 -13.13 13.10
CA LEU A 221 9.40 -14.07 11.98
C LEU A 221 10.20 -13.63 10.74
N GLY A 222 11.00 -12.56 10.86
CA GLY A 222 11.83 -12.03 9.77
C GLY A 222 11.10 -11.05 8.83
N TYR A 223 9.98 -10.47 9.28
CA TYR A 223 9.21 -9.49 8.52
C TYR A 223 9.50 -8.06 8.96
N GLN A 224 9.52 -7.12 8.02
CA GLN A 224 9.82 -5.72 8.30
C GLN A 224 8.99 -4.81 7.37
N HIS A 225 8.45 -3.72 7.92
CA HIS A 225 7.95 -2.64 7.08
C HIS A 225 9.08 -1.75 6.59
N PHE A 226 8.92 -1.25 5.37
CA PHE A 226 9.64 -0.08 4.87
C PHE A 226 9.18 1.20 5.59
N ALA A 227 9.88 2.31 5.37
CA ALA A 227 9.64 3.59 6.04
C ALA A 227 8.28 4.23 5.67
N GLN A 228 8.13 5.52 5.98
CA GLN A 228 7.00 6.37 5.56
C GLN A 228 5.63 5.97 6.13
N GLU A 229 5.62 5.68 7.42
CA GLU A 229 4.39 5.53 8.18
C GLU A 229 3.73 6.89 8.41
N VAL A 230 2.40 6.94 8.20
CA VAL A 230 1.55 8.00 8.72
C VAL A 230 0.56 7.41 9.69
N TRP A 231 0.77 7.73 10.96
CA TRP A 231 -0.02 7.19 12.05
C TRP A 231 -1.06 8.21 12.48
N ILE A 232 -2.33 7.82 12.43
CA ILE A 232 -3.45 8.62 12.90
C ILE A 232 -3.80 8.10 14.29
N HIS A 233 -3.52 8.88 15.32
CA HIS A 233 -3.73 8.48 16.70
C HIS A 233 -4.26 9.63 17.55
N SER A 234 -5.32 9.37 18.31
CA SER A 234 -6.01 10.38 19.11
C SER A 234 -6.35 11.64 18.31
N ASN A 235 -6.88 11.46 17.08
CA ASN A 235 -7.20 12.52 16.11
C ASN A 235 -6.00 13.38 15.65
N ARG A 236 -4.76 12.93 15.88
CA ARG A 236 -3.55 13.60 15.41
C ARG A 236 -2.85 12.76 14.36
N THR A 237 -2.21 13.44 13.42
CA THR A 237 -1.42 12.81 12.36
C THR A 237 0.06 12.89 12.69
N HIS A 238 0.70 11.73 12.81
CA HIS A 238 2.11 11.57 13.12
C HIS A 238 2.84 11.05 11.88
N PHE A 239 3.88 11.76 11.45
CA PHE A 239 4.72 11.36 10.31
C PHE A 239 5.98 10.67 10.81
N CYS A 240 6.06 9.36 10.58
CA CYS A 240 7.22 8.53 10.89
C CYS A 240 7.89 8.08 9.57
N GLY A 241 8.79 8.93 9.07
CA GLY A 241 9.22 8.86 7.66
C GLY A 241 10.72 8.95 7.41
N LYS A 242 11.60 8.53 8.32
CA LYS A 242 13.06 8.58 8.08
C LYS A 242 13.80 7.27 8.25
N GLU A 243 13.23 6.35 9.01
CA GLU A 243 13.78 5.02 9.27
C GLU A 243 12.64 4.03 9.02
N GLN A 244 12.90 2.73 9.13
CA GLN A 244 11.89 1.68 9.12
C GLN A 244 10.89 1.88 10.30
N GLU A 245 10.27 0.83 10.83
CA GLU A 245 9.27 0.98 11.91
C GLU A 245 9.82 1.72 13.13
N SER A 246 9.03 2.66 13.64
CA SER A 246 9.44 3.56 14.73
C SER A 246 8.57 3.35 15.95
N LEU A 247 9.21 3.09 17.10
CA LEU A 247 8.53 3.03 18.41
C LEU A 247 7.89 4.37 18.84
N LYS A 248 8.10 5.44 18.07
CA LYS A 248 7.42 6.73 18.26
C LYS A 248 6.07 6.82 17.52
N CYS A 249 5.73 5.82 16.72
CA CYS A 249 4.44 5.69 16.02
C CYS A 249 3.74 4.37 16.39
N SER A 250 2.97 3.76 15.49
CA SER A 250 2.11 2.60 15.82
C SER A 250 2.89 1.41 16.36
N ALA A 251 4.16 1.22 15.96
CA ALA A 251 5.01 0.16 16.51
C ALA A 251 5.30 0.32 18.02
N GLY A 252 5.06 1.50 18.59
CA GLY A 252 5.15 1.75 20.04
C GLY A 252 3.91 1.35 20.84
N VAL A 253 2.79 1.02 20.18
CA VAL A 253 1.57 0.54 20.84
C VAL A 253 1.82 -0.85 21.43
N ALA A 254 1.42 -1.05 22.69
CA ALA A 254 1.60 -2.35 23.34
C ALA A 254 0.77 -3.43 22.65
N ILE A 255 1.30 -4.66 22.54
CA ILE A 255 0.61 -5.78 21.88
C ILE A 255 -0.78 -6.04 22.50
N SER A 256 -0.93 -5.83 23.80
CA SER A 256 -2.22 -5.98 24.51
C SER A 256 -3.28 -4.94 24.13
N GLU A 257 -2.88 -3.86 23.47
CA GLU A 257 -3.76 -2.76 23.05
C GLU A 257 -4.16 -2.86 21.57
N TYR A 258 -3.61 -3.82 20.82
CA TYR A 258 -3.98 -4.03 19.42
C TYR A 258 -5.46 -4.38 19.27
N ASN A 259 -6.09 -3.75 18.29
CA ASN A 259 -7.53 -3.79 18.10
C ASN A 259 -7.89 -3.93 16.62
N ILE A 260 -8.44 -5.09 16.25
CA ILE A 260 -8.88 -5.36 14.88
C ILE A 260 -10.08 -4.50 14.44
N LEU A 261 -10.79 -3.84 15.35
CA LEU A 261 -11.87 -2.92 14.99
C LEU A 261 -11.31 -1.59 14.43
N ASP A 262 -10.10 -1.22 14.81
CA ASP A 262 -9.42 -0.04 14.28
C ASP A 262 -8.98 -0.26 12.83
N HIS A 263 -8.80 -1.52 12.42
CA HIS A 263 -8.56 -1.89 11.02
C HIS A 263 -9.65 -1.42 10.06
N ARG A 264 -10.87 -1.16 10.53
CA ARG A 264 -11.96 -0.71 9.66
C ARG A 264 -11.99 0.81 9.50
N GLN A 265 -11.21 1.56 10.25
CA GLN A 265 -11.34 3.00 10.35
C GLN A 265 -10.05 3.64 9.89
N TYR A 266 -10.04 4.28 8.74
CA TYR A 266 -8.80 4.81 8.15
C TYR A 266 -8.89 6.30 7.85
N SER A 267 -9.72 7.01 8.64
CA SER A 267 -9.88 8.45 8.49
C SER A 267 -10.46 9.21 9.67
N PRO A 268 -10.00 10.47 9.90
CA PRO A 268 -10.67 11.43 10.77
C PRO A 268 -12.03 11.85 10.19
N GLY A 269 -13.11 11.27 10.70
CA GLY A 269 -14.49 11.67 10.36
C GLY A 269 -15.51 10.54 10.20
N ASN A 270 -15.38 9.44 10.94
CA ASN A 270 -16.29 8.27 10.91
C ASN A 270 -16.31 7.53 9.57
N TRP A 271 -15.17 7.30 8.92
CA TRP A 271 -15.15 6.44 7.73
C TRP A 271 -14.87 5.01 8.17
N ARG A 272 -15.77 4.11 7.78
CA ARG A 272 -15.64 2.69 8.03
C ARG A 272 -15.55 1.99 6.69
N PHE A 273 -14.42 1.34 6.43
CA PHE A 273 -14.34 0.35 5.37
C PHE A 273 -15.46 -0.67 5.59
N SER A 274 -16.30 -0.82 4.59
CA SER A 274 -17.36 -1.83 4.58
C SER A 274 -16.70 -3.17 4.24
N LEU A 275 -16.17 -3.83 5.27
CA LEU A 275 -15.67 -5.21 5.16
C LEU A 275 -16.85 -6.18 5.02
#